data_AF-A0A6N2EPE1-F1
#
_entry.id   AF-A0A6N2EPE1-F1
#
_cell.length_a   1.000
_cell.length_b   1.000
_cell.length_c   1.000
_cell.angle_alpha   90.00
_cell.angle_beta   90.00
_cell.angle_gamma   90.00
#
_symmetry.space_group_name_H-M   'P 1'
#
loop_
_entity.id
_entity.type
_entity.pdbx_description
1 polymer ?
#
loop_
_entity_poly.entity_id
_entity_poly.type
_entity_poly.pdbx_seq_one_letter_code
_entity_poly.pdbx_strand_id
1 'polypeptide(L)'
;MPRLLSRAAAAVALLIGAIGPAALAAPWKTCAFNDQPIRCRDSHSADGTVRIDWEEGKSMTYRVVEEGFPVSVLRDSLDGVWEREVLIQGNTVLTNPANGNRIFVPLR
;
A
#
# COMPACT_ATOMS: atom_id res chain seq x y z
N MET A 1 9.66 40.25 54.63
CA MET A 1 9.31 39.05 55.44
C MET A 1 7.85 38.68 55.15
N PRO A 2 7.44 37.41 54.99
CA PRO A 2 8.02 36.32 54.20
C PRO A 2 7.03 35.68 53.18
N ARG A 3 7.61 35.19 52.07
CA ARG A 3 7.40 33.90 51.36
C ARG A 3 5.96 33.41 51.09
N LEU A 4 5.54 33.57 49.83
CA LEU A 4 4.54 32.75 49.16
C LEU A 4 5.16 31.45 48.60
N LEU A 5 4.34 30.41 48.67
CA LEU A 5 4.52 29.02 48.26
C LEU A 5 5.11 28.85 46.85
N SER A 6 5.77 27.71 46.60
CA SER A 6 5.14 26.63 45.83
C SER A 6 6.14 25.51 45.55
N ARG A 7 5.82 24.31 46.05
CA ARG A 7 6.39 23.05 45.59
C ARG A 7 5.79 22.77 44.21
N ALA A 8 6.63 22.66 43.19
CA ALA A 8 6.23 22.03 41.94
C ALA A 8 7.19 20.86 41.68
N ALA A 9 6.65 19.66 41.86
CA ALA A 9 7.33 18.40 41.56
C ALA A 9 7.57 18.30 40.05
N ALA A 10 8.80 18.00 39.66
CA ALA A 10 9.14 17.71 38.28
C ALA A 10 8.55 16.34 37.89
N ALA A 11 7.50 16.34 37.07
CA ALA A 11 7.01 15.14 36.43
C ALA A 11 7.92 14.81 35.24
N VAL A 12 8.76 13.79 35.39
CA VAL A 12 9.54 13.22 34.28
C VAL A 12 8.60 12.33 33.48
N ALA A 13 8.13 12.82 32.33
CA ALA A 13 7.41 12.01 31.37
C ALA A 13 8.40 11.07 30.65
N LEU A 14 8.36 9.77 30.98
CA LEU A 14 9.01 8.75 30.16
C LEU A 14 8.25 8.63 28.83
N LEU A 15 8.81 9.19 27.76
CA LEU A 15 8.46 8.83 26.39
C LEU A 15 8.96 7.42 26.11
N ILE A 16 8.13 6.41 26.38
CA ILE A 16 8.33 5.07 25.83
C ILE A 16 7.97 5.17 24.35
N GLY A 17 8.98 5.46 23.53
CA GLY A 17 8.87 5.31 22.08
C GLY A 17 8.56 3.85 21.78
N ALA A 18 7.36 3.58 21.27
CA ALA A 18 6.99 2.27 20.78
C ALA A 18 7.87 1.95 19.55
N ILE A 19 8.94 1.19 19.76
CA ILE A 19 9.72 0.57 18.68
C ILE A 19 8.90 -0.63 18.21
N GLY A 20 7.83 -0.37 17.45
CA GLY A 20 7.19 -1.40 16.66
C GLY A 20 8.18 -1.89 15.60
N PRO A 21 8.16 -3.17 15.19
CA PRO A 21 8.95 -3.60 14.06
C PRO A 21 8.50 -2.79 12.84
N ALA A 22 9.41 -1.97 12.30
CA ALA A 22 9.23 -1.38 10.99
C ALA A 22 9.11 -2.55 10.02
N ALA A 23 7.90 -2.84 9.52
CA ALA A 23 7.71 -3.81 8.46
C ALA A 23 8.63 -3.39 7.31
N LEU A 24 9.64 -4.21 7.00
CA LEU A 24 10.52 -3.96 5.87
C LEU A 24 9.63 -3.89 4.62
N ALA A 25 9.63 -2.75 3.94
CA ALA A 25 8.90 -2.60 2.69
C ALA A 25 9.36 -3.70 1.71
N ALA A 26 8.42 -4.23 0.92
CA ALA A 26 8.71 -5.24 -0.08
C ALA A 26 9.88 -4.78 -0.98
N PRO A 27 10.76 -5.69 -1.44
CA PRO A 27 11.84 -5.33 -2.34
C PRO A 27 11.26 -4.75 -3.65
N TRP A 28 12.01 -3.85 -4.28
CA TRP A 28 11.66 -3.36 -5.61
C TRP A 28 11.66 -4.53 -6.61
N LYS A 29 10.63 -4.62 -7.44
CA LYS A 29 10.51 -5.60 -8.52
C LYS A 29 10.18 -4.92 -9.86
N THR A 30 10.34 -5.66 -10.96
CA THR A 30 10.14 -5.13 -12.31
C THR A 30 8.70 -5.35 -12.73
N CYS A 31 7.89 -4.32 -12.53
CA CYS A 31 6.48 -4.29 -12.91
C CYS A 31 6.36 -3.70 -14.32
N ALA A 32 5.14 -3.64 -14.86
CA ALA A 32 4.88 -2.89 -16.08
C ALA A 32 3.58 -2.10 -16.00
N PHE A 33 3.57 -0.90 -16.56
CA PHE A 33 2.38 -0.09 -16.80
C PHE A 33 2.24 0.12 -18.32
N ASN A 34 1.13 -0.31 -18.91
CA ASN A 34 0.91 -0.31 -20.36
C ASN A 34 2.10 -0.91 -21.13
N ASP A 35 2.55 -2.08 -20.66
CA ASP A 35 3.70 -2.83 -21.19
C ASP A 35 5.05 -2.11 -21.14
N GLN A 36 5.11 -0.93 -20.51
CA GLN A 36 6.37 -0.23 -20.22
C GLN A 36 6.91 -0.69 -18.85
N PRO A 37 8.13 -1.26 -18.80
CA PRO A 37 8.74 -1.67 -17.54
C PRO A 37 8.97 -0.49 -16.61
N ILE A 38 8.51 -0.61 -15.37
CA ILE A 38 8.73 0.37 -14.30
C ILE A 38 8.87 -0.36 -12.97
N ARG A 39 9.78 0.12 -12.12
CA ARG A 39 10.03 -0.50 -10.81
C ARG A 39 8.87 -0.19 -9.87
N CYS A 40 8.37 -1.23 -9.21
CA CYS A 40 7.31 -1.08 -8.21
C CYS A 40 7.57 -1.95 -6.97
N ARG A 41 6.85 -1.62 -5.89
CA ARG A 41 6.67 -2.45 -4.70
C ARG A 41 5.17 -2.59 -4.49
N ASP A 42 4.73 -3.75 -4.07
CA ASP A 42 3.34 -3.96 -3.68
C ASP A 42 3.23 -4.47 -2.25
N SER A 43 2.08 -4.18 -1.65
CA SER A 43 1.70 -4.70 -0.34
C SER A 43 0.24 -5.09 -0.38
N HIS A 44 -0.09 -6.16 0.34
CA HIS A 44 -1.42 -6.77 0.36
C HIS A 44 -1.93 -6.76 1.79
N SER A 45 -3.12 -6.22 1.98
CA SER A 45 -3.82 -6.23 3.26
C SER A 45 -4.71 -7.46 3.37
N ALA A 46 -5.13 -7.81 4.59
CA ALA A 46 -5.97 -8.98 4.84
C ALA A 46 -7.37 -8.89 4.19
N ASP A 47 -7.81 -7.68 3.85
CA ASP A 47 -9.07 -7.39 3.16
C ASP A 47 -8.94 -7.45 1.63
N GLY A 48 -7.81 -7.94 1.11
CA GLY A 48 -7.53 -8.01 -0.33
C GLY A 48 -7.11 -6.68 -0.95
N THR A 49 -7.03 -5.58 -0.17
CA THR A 49 -6.53 -4.29 -0.66
C THR A 49 -5.07 -4.42 -1.07
N VAL A 50 -4.77 -3.97 -2.29
CA VAL A 50 -3.41 -3.91 -2.83
C VAL A 50 -2.96 -2.46 -2.88
N ARG A 51 -1.77 -2.15 -2.39
CA ARG A 51 -1.10 -0.87 -2.61
C ARG A 51 0.11 -1.10 -3.49
N ILE A 52 0.25 -0.29 -4.54
CA ILE A 52 1.43 -0.27 -5.41
C ILE A 52 2.15 1.07 -5.24
N ASP A 53 3.42 1.00 -4.85
CA ASP A 53 4.34 2.13 -4.80
C ASP A 53 5.29 2.05 -6.01
N TRP A 54 5.36 3.12 -6.79
CA TRP A 54 6.19 3.24 -7.98
C TRP A 54 7.51 3.95 -7.64
N GLU A 55 8.59 3.62 -8.33
CA GLU A 55 9.92 4.21 -8.08
C GLU A 55 9.96 5.74 -8.29
N GLU A 56 9.05 6.27 -9.11
CA GLU A 56 8.87 7.72 -9.31
C GLU A 56 8.22 8.45 -8.11
N GLY A 57 7.95 7.75 -7.00
CA GLY A 57 7.34 8.31 -5.80
C GLY A 57 5.82 8.43 -5.86
N LYS A 58 5.18 7.86 -6.90
CA LYS A 58 3.72 7.75 -6.98
C LYS A 58 3.25 6.49 -6.25
N SER A 59 2.05 6.54 -5.71
CA SER A 59 1.42 5.37 -5.08
C SER A 59 -0.06 5.30 -5.42
N MET A 60 -0.57 4.08 -5.58
CA MET A 60 -1.98 3.83 -5.84
C MET A 60 -2.48 2.70 -4.93
N THR A 61 -3.71 2.83 -4.44
CA THR A 61 -4.37 1.80 -3.64
C THR A 61 -5.57 1.26 -4.43
N TYR A 62 -5.72 -0.06 -4.44
CA TYR A 62 -6.79 -0.79 -5.11
C TYR A 62 -7.54 -1.61 -4.06
N ARG A 63 -8.80 -1.26 -3.81
CA ARG A 63 -9.66 -1.94 -2.83
C ARG A 63 -10.56 -2.92 -3.54
N VAL A 64 -10.72 -4.12 -3.02
CA VAL A 64 -11.66 -5.08 -3.62
C VAL A 64 -13.09 -4.58 -3.44
N VAL A 65 -13.85 -4.56 -4.53
CA VAL A 65 -15.29 -4.28 -4.52
C VAL A 65 -16.10 -5.52 -4.83
N GLU A 66 -15.54 -6.46 -5.59
CA GLU A 66 -16.13 -7.77 -5.86
C GLU A 66 -15.02 -8.82 -5.85
N GLU A 67 -15.12 -9.78 -4.92
CA GLU A 67 -14.18 -10.89 -4.82
C GLU A 67 -14.47 -11.95 -5.87
N GLY A 68 -13.42 -12.54 -6.45
CA GLY A 68 -13.54 -13.58 -7.47
C GLY A 68 -12.20 -14.18 -7.85
N PHE A 69 -12.24 -15.37 -8.47
CA PHE A 69 -11.07 -16.10 -8.96
C PHE A 69 -11.33 -16.71 -10.35
N PRO A 70 -10.43 -16.52 -11.34
CA PRO A 70 -9.16 -15.81 -11.23
C PRO A 70 -9.30 -14.27 -11.27
N VAL A 71 -10.49 -13.75 -11.55
CA VAL A 71 -10.75 -12.32 -11.71
C VAL A 71 -11.54 -11.76 -10.52
N SER A 72 -11.04 -10.68 -9.92
CA SER A 72 -11.76 -9.84 -8.95
C SER A 72 -11.95 -8.43 -9.51
N VAL A 73 -12.93 -7.67 -9.01
CA VAL A 73 -13.10 -6.25 -9.35
C VAL A 73 -12.60 -5.38 -8.20
N LEU A 74 -11.84 -4.34 -8.54
CA LEU A 74 -11.25 -3.39 -7.60
C LEU A 74 -11.61 -1.96 -7.94
N ARG A 75 -11.52 -1.12 -6.92
CA ARG A 75 -11.60 0.33 -7.02
C ARG A 75 -10.31 0.99 -6.54
N ASP A 76 -9.69 1.64 -7.50
CA ASP A 76 -8.95 2.87 -7.43
C ASP A 76 -9.02 3.82 -6.21
N SER A 77 -7.90 4.38 -5.72
CA SER A 77 -7.96 5.58 -4.86
C SER A 77 -8.35 6.87 -5.60
N LEU A 78 -8.42 6.84 -6.94
CA LEU A 78 -8.99 7.89 -7.80
C LEU A 78 -10.38 7.49 -8.35
N ASP A 79 -11.05 6.52 -7.71
CA ASP A 79 -12.34 5.97 -8.10
C ASP A 79 -12.39 5.21 -9.45
N GLY A 80 -11.23 4.91 -10.04
CA GLY A 80 -11.13 4.06 -11.22
C GLY A 80 -11.51 2.60 -10.92
N VAL A 81 -12.26 1.95 -11.82
CA VAL A 81 -12.58 0.52 -11.71
C VAL A 81 -11.55 -0.31 -12.45
N TRP A 82 -11.11 -1.40 -11.84
CA TRP A 82 -10.09 -2.30 -12.37
C TRP A 82 -10.52 -3.76 -12.21
N GLU A 83 -10.21 -4.58 -13.19
CA GLU A 83 -10.27 -6.04 -13.11
C GLU A 83 -8.88 -6.57 -12.74
N ARG A 84 -8.78 -7.38 -11.69
CA ARG A 84 -7.54 -8.05 -11.30
C ARG A 84 -7.62 -9.52 -11.64
N GLU A 85 -6.80 -9.96 -12.56
CA GLU A 85 -6.59 -11.36 -12.88
C GLU A 85 -5.34 -11.88 -12.15
N VAL A 86 -5.49 -12.98 -11.42
CA VAL A 86 -4.36 -13.74 -10.85
C VAL A 86 -4.04 -14.90 -11.79
N LEU A 87 -2.86 -14.84 -12.41
CA LEU A 87 -2.36 -15.87 -13.31
C LEU A 87 -1.95 -17.12 -12.53
N ILE A 88 -1.91 -18.28 -13.19
CA ILE A 88 -1.54 -19.58 -12.58
C ILE A 88 -0.17 -19.54 -11.87
N GLN A 89 0.76 -18.70 -12.35
CA GLN A 89 2.08 -18.50 -11.74
C GLN A 89 2.07 -17.61 -10.49
N GLY A 90 0.92 -17.05 -10.12
CA GLY A 90 0.74 -16.08 -9.03
C GLY A 90 1.02 -14.63 -9.44
N ASN A 91 1.38 -14.36 -10.69
CA ASN A 91 1.49 -13.00 -11.21
C ASN A 91 0.10 -12.35 -11.28
N THR A 92 0.05 -11.04 -11.11
CA THR A 92 -1.20 -10.29 -11.15
C THR A 92 -1.23 -9.34 -12.34
N VAL A 93 -2.37 -9.28 -13.02
CA VAL A 93 -2.66 -8.30 -14.06
C VAL A 93 -3.84 -7.46 -13.59
N LEU A 94 -3.71 -6.14 -13.59
CA LEU A 94 -4.83 -5.23 -13.39
C LEU A 94 -5.16 -4.56 -14.73
N THR A 95 -6.42 -4.60 -15.14
CA THR A 95 -6.90 -3.95 -16.38
C THR A 95 -8.00 -2.96 -16.04
N ASN A 96 -7.90 -1.73 -16.52
CA ASN A 96 -8.95 -0.74 -16.40
C ASN A 96 -9.81 -0.76 -17.68
N PRO A 97 -11.04 -1.31 -17.65
CA PRO A 97 -11.85 -1.44 -18.85
C PRO A 97 -12.30 -0.09 -19.43
N ALA A 98 -12.28 1.00 -18.65
CA ALA A 98 -12.73 2.31 -19.10
C ALA A 98 -11.72 3.03 -19.99
N ASN A 99 -10.42 2.76 -19.84
CA ASN A 99 -9.36 3.44 -20.59
C ASN A 99 -8.31 2.50 -21.21
N GLY A 100 -8.42 1.19 -20.98
CA GLY A 100 -7.49 0.19 -21.50
C GLY A 100 -6.14 0.16 -20.80
N ASN A 101 -5.94 0.93 -19.73
CA ASN A 101 -4.69 0.88 -18.96
C ASN A 101 -4.52 -0.48 -18.31
N ARG A 102 -3.27 -0.94 -18.25
CA ARG A 102 -2.91 -2.26 -17.77
C ARG A 102 -1.68 -2.21 -16.87
N ILE A 103 -1.72 -2.96 -15.78
CA ILE A 103 -0.60 -3.11 -14.85
C ILE A 103 -0.26 -4.59 -14.76
N PHE A 104 1.02 -4.92 -14.90
CA PHE A 104 1.54 -6.25 -14.59
C PHE A 104 2.40 -6.18 -13.33
N VAL A 105 2.06 -7.01 -12.35
CA VAL A 105 2.78 -7.14 -11.08
C VAL A 105 3.27 -8.59 -10.94
N PRO A 106 4.58 -8.85 -11.00
CA PRO A 106 5.10 -10.20 -10.81
C PRO A 106 4.94 -10.63 -9.34
N LEU A 107 4.81 -11.94 -9.09
CA LEU A 107 4.72 -12.47 -7.72
C LEU A 107 5.95 -12.11 -6.86
N ARG A 108 7.13 -11.96 -7.48
CA ARG A 108 8.41 -11.67 -6.82
C ARG A 108 9.16 -10.55 -7.52
#